data_AF-A0A810NFA7-F1
#
_entry.id   AF-A0A810NFA7-F1
#
_cell.length_a   1.000
_cell.length_b   1.000
_cell.length_c   1.000
_cell.angle_alpha   90.00
_cell.angle_beta   90.00
_cell.angle_gamma   90.00
#
_symmetry.space_group_name_H-M   'P 1'
#
loop_
_entity.id
_entity.type
_entity.pdbx_description
1 polymer ?
#
loop_
_entity_poly.entity_id
_entity_poly.type
_entity_poly.pdbx_seq_one_letter_code
_entity_poly.pdbx_strand_id
1 'polypeptide(L)'
;MTRARIPRPHEVAAARRDPRLVRAVRERHDNAWRTRGACQAVDPETFFPAPLEPADAAVQLCGRCPVSGACLAWALSVGDCHGVWGGTTARERRAMLVAWRTEEQQEELPYAAYGPQADVVVSAGELRAPQRPAAGATRQVPRIPVQRTGLALRTLGDAERDSVLHGVPLLAREPVHAA
;
A
#
# COMPACT_ATOMS: atom_id res chain seq x y z
N MET A 1 -0.30 -3.59 -34.92
CA MET A 1 0.02 -3.84 -33.49
C MET A 1 -0.83 -2.92 -32.63
N THR A 2 -1.84 -3.45 -31.97
CA THR A 2 -2.78 -2.66 -31.16
C THR A 2 -2.02 -2.01 -30.01
N ARG A 3 -1.99 -0.66 -29.95
CA ARG A 3 -1.38 0.07 -28.84
C ARG A 3 -1.90 -0.50 -27.52
N ALA A 4 -1.00 -0.82 -26.60
CA ALA A 4 -1.38 -1.30 -25.28
C ALA A 4 -2.37 -0.30 -24.66
N ARG A 5 -3.62 -0.73 -24.44
CA ARG A 5 -4.69 0.06 -23.82
C ARG A 5 -4.16 0.70 -22.54
N ILE A 6 -4.11 2.03 -22.49
CA ILE A 6 -3.80 2.81 -21.29
C ILE A 6 -4.90 2.56 -20.25
N PRO A 7 -4.56 2.24 -18.97
CA PRO A 7 -5.55 2.04 -17.93
C PRO A 7 -6.27 3.36 -17.61
N ARG A 8 -7.58 3.28 -17.38
CA ARG A 8 -8.42 4.43 -17.00
C ARG A 8 -8.12 4.85 -15.56
N PRO A 9 -8.36 6.12 -15.17
CA PRO A 9 -8.08 6.60 -13.82
C PRO A 9 -8.74 5.78 -12.69
N HIS A 10 -9.97 5.30 -12.89
CA HIS A 10 -10.64 4.46 -11.90
C HIS A 10 -10.01 3.06 -11.77
N GLU A 11 -9.44 2.51 -12.85
CA GLU A 11 -8.71 1.23 -12.81
C GLU A 11 -7.43 1.39 -11.99
N VAL A 12 -6.74 2.52 -12.14
CA VAL A 12 -5.57 2.88 -11.32
C VAL A 12 -5.95 3.10 -9.85
N ALA A 13 -7.05 3.80 -9.59
CA ALA A 13 -7.55 4.03 -8.22
C ALA A 13 -7.97 2.72 -7.52
N ALA A 14 -8.59 1.79 -8.26
CA ALA A 14 -8.90 0.46 -7.76
C ALA A 14 -7.62 -0.33 -7.47
N ALA A 15 -6.64 -0.29 -8.38
CA ALA A 15 -5.34 -0.94 -8.20
C ALA A 15 -4.62 -0.47 -6.92
N ARG A 16 -4.66 0.83 -6.59
CA ARG A 16 -4.08 1.36 -5.33
C ARG A 16 -4.65 0.73 -4.07
N ARG A 17 -5.90 0.26 -4.11
CA ARG A 17 -6.58 -0.38 -2.97
C ARG A 17 -6.49 -1.91 -3.02
N ASP A 18 -5.87 -2.47 -4.06
CA ASP A 18 -5.72 -3.91 -4.19
C ASP A 18 -4.80 -4.46 -3.09
N PRO A 19 -5.24 -5.46 -2.30
CA PRO A 19 -4.44 -6.05 -1.23
C PRO A 19 -3.08 -6.58 -1.71
N ARG A 20 -2.99 -7.08 -2.95
CA ARG A 20 -1.75 -7.59 -3.54
C ARG A 20 -0.75 -6.46 -3.73
N LEU A 21 -1.20 -5.31 -4.24
CA LEU A 21 -0.34 -4.14 -4.40
C LEU A 21 0.10 -3.58 -3.04
N VAL A 22 -0.82 -3.48 -2.07
CA VAL A 22 -0.49 -3.02 -0.70
C VAL A 22 0.59 -3.92 -0.07
N ARG A 23 0.49 -5.24 -0.25
CA ARG A 23 1.51 -6.20 0.18
C ARG A 23 2.84 -5.97 -0.54
N ALA A 24 2.82 -5.77 -1.85
CA ALA A 24 4.01 -5.51 -2.65
C ALA A 24 4.76 -4.26 -2.17
N VAL A 25 4.05 -3.15 -1.93
CA VAL A 25 4.66 -1.93 -1.41
C VAL A 25 5.35 -2.17 -0.07
N ARG A 26 4.73 -2.95 0.83
CA ARG A 26 5.30 -3.27 2.16
C ARG A 26 6.52 -4.19 2.07
N GLU A 27 6.52 -5.15 1.15
CA GLU A 27 7.56 -6.19 1.03
C GLU A 27 8.67 -5.83 0.00
N ARG A 28 8.65 -4.63 -0.60
CA ARG A 28 9.55 -4.22 -1.69
C ARG A 28 11.05 -4.30 -1.37
N HIS A 29 11.41 -4.21 -0.09
CA HIS A 29 12.79 -4.20 0.39
C HIS A 29 13.35 -5.59 0.73
N ASP A 30 12.52 -6.64 0.65
CA ASP A 30 12.96 -8.01 0.83
C ASP A 30 13.74 -8.44 -0.41
N ASN A 31 15.07 -8.55 -0.32
CA ASN A 31 15.95 -8.92 -1.44
C ASN A 31 16.18 -10.45 -1.54
N ALA A 32 15.90 -11.19 -0.47
CA ALA A 32 16.14 -12.64 -0.37
C ALA A 32 14.89 -13.46 -0.71
N TRP A 33 13.88 -12.84 -1.33
CA TRP A 33 12.60 -13.47 -1.61
C TRP A 33 12.67 -14.63 -2.61
N ARG A 34 13.59 -14.57 -3.58
CA ARG A 34 13.67 -15.54 -4.69
C ARG A 34 13.87 -16.98 -4.23
N THR A 35 14.66 -17.20 -3.18
CA THR A 35 14.96 -18.54 -2.65
C THR A 35 13.80 -19.16 -1.86
N ARG A 36 12.80 -18.36 -1.46
CA ARG A 36 11.61 -18.80 -0.71
C ARG A 36 10.35 -18.89 -1.57
N GLY A 37 10.49 -18.77 -2.89
CA GLY A 37 9.37 -18.88 -3.82
C GLY A 37 8.83 -20.30 -3.90
N ALA A 38 7.53 -20.47 -3.65
CA ALA A 38 6.84 -21.75 -3.82
C ALA A 38 6.83 -22.26 -5.28
N CYS A 39 7.02 -21.35 -6.25
CA CYS A 39 7.12 -21.67 -7.66
C CYS A 39 8.29 -22.60 -8.02
N GLN A 40 9.31 -22.71 -7.17
CA GLN A 40 10.47 -23.59 -7.42
C GLN A 40 10.11 -25.08 -7.46
N ALA A 41 8.97 -25.47 -6.89
CA ALA A 41 8.49 -26.86 -6.87
C ALA A 41 7.52 -27.19 -8.00
N VAL A 42 7.27 -26.25 -8.92
CA VAL A 42 6.27 -26.37 -10.00
C VAL A 42 6.92 -26.04 -11.34
N ASP A 43 6.40 -26.65 -12.40
CA ASP A 43 6.88 -26.41 -13.76
C ASP A 43 6.77 -24.91 -14.15
N PRO A 44 7.85 -24.30 -14.69
CA PRO A 44 7.86 -22.88 -15.05
C PRO A 44 6.80 -22.48 -16.07
N GLU A 45 6.43 -23.35 -17.02
CA GLU A 45 5.47 -23.01 -18.09
C GLU A 45 4.08 -22.73 -17.52
N THR A 46 3.76 -23.28 -16.35
CA THR A 46 2.52 -22.99 -15.60
C THR A 46 2.31 -21.49 -15.39
N PHE A 47 3.40 -20.71 -15.23
CA PHE A 47 3.35 -19.28 -14.98
C PHE A 47 3.28 -18.43 -16.26
N PHE A 48 3.43 -19.04 -17.44
CA PHE A 48 3.42 -18.38 -18.74
C PHE A 48 2.34 -18.97 -19.66
N PRO A 49 1.05 -18.90 -19.27
CA PRO A 49 -0.03 -19.47 -20.07
C PRO A 49 -0.15 -18.76 -21.43
N ALA A 50 -0.61 -19.50 -22.44
CA ALA A 50 -0.91 -18.93 -23.74
C ALA A 50 -2.04 -17.87 -23.65
N PRO A 51 -2.20 -16.95 -24.62
CA PRO A 51 -3.16 -15.85 -24.53
C PRO A 51 -4.63 -16.22 -24.28
N LEU A 52 -5.03 -17.45 -24.60
CA LEU A 52 -6.39 -17.97 -24.42
C LEU A 52 -6.47 -19.03 -23.31
N GLU A 53 -5.35 -19.33 -22.66
CA GLU A 53 -5.27 -20.33 -21.61
C GLU A 53 -5.54 -19.68 -20.24
N PRO A 54 -6.31 -20.34 -19.36
CA PRO A 54 -6.58 -19.81 -18.03
C PRO A 54 -5.31 -19.76 -17.17
N ALA A 55 -5.08 -18.62 -16.53
CA ALA A 55 -3.96 -18.42 -15.60
C ALA A 55 -4.30 -18.81 -14.15
N ASP A 56 -5.48 -19.38 -13.90
CA ASP A 56 -6.05 -19.55 -12.55
C ASP A 56 -5.18 -20.44 -11.66
N ALA A 57 -4.59 -21.50 -12.22
CA ALA A 57 -3.71 -22.40 -11.49
C ALA A 57 -2.47 -21.67 -10.94
N ALA A 58 -1.80 -20.89 -11.78
CA ALA A 58 -0.64 -20.09 -11.38
C ALA A 58 -1.03 -18.97 -10.40
N VAL A 59 -2.16 -18.30 -10.62
CA VAL A 59 -2.64 -17.24 -9.72
C VAL A 59 -2.96 -17.79 -8.34
N GLN A 60 -3.62 -18.96 -8.25
CA GLN A 60 -3.93 -19.61 -6.98
C GLN A 60 -2.66 -20.07 -6.24
N LEU A 61 -1.71 -20.66 -6.95
CA LEU A 61 -0.42 -21.06 -6.39
C LEU A 61 0.34 -19.85 -5.83
N CYS A 62 0.46 -18.77 -6.61
CA CYS A 62 1.08 -17.54 -6.16
C CYS A 62 0.34 -16.91 -4.98
N GLY A 63 -0.99 -17.02 -4.92
CA GLY A 63 -1.80 -16.47 -3.83
C GLY A 63 -1.47 -17.07 -2.45
N ARG A 64 -0.94 -18.29 -2.41
CA ARG A 64 -0.49 -18.96 -1.18
C ARG A 64 1.01 -18.79 -0.93
N CYS A 65 1.74 -18.16 -1.84
CA CYS A 65 3.18 -18.02 -1.76
C CYS A 65 3.57 -16.97 -0.70
N PRO A 66 4.50 -17.29 0.23
CA PRO A 66 4.91 -16.38 1.29
C PRO A 66 5.65 -15.14 0.79
N VAL A 67 6.18 -15.17 -0.43
CA VAL A 67 6.94 -14.08 -1.06
C VAL A 67 6.17 -13.37 -2.17
N SER A 68 4.85 -13.54 -2.23
CA SER A 68 4.01 -12.98 -3.30
C SER A 68 4.09 -11.44 -3.38
N GLY A 69 4.21 -10.73 -2.26
CA GLY A 69 4.37 -9.27 -2.27
C GLY A 69 5.72 -8.85 -2.84
N ALA A 70 6.83 -9.35 -2.29
CA ALA A 70 8.18 -9.06 -2.80
C ALA A 70 8.33 -9.42 -4.29
N CYS A 71 7.75 -10.56 -4.71
CA CYS A 71 7.72 -10.99 -6.11
C CYS A 71 6.95 -10.01 -7.01
N LEU A 72 5.77 -9.53 -6.57
CA LEU A 72 5.00 -8.54 -7.30
C LEU A 72 5.72 -7.18 -7.35
N ALA A 73 6.34 -6.75 -6.26
CA ALA A 73 7.10 -5.50 -6.20
C ALA A 73 8.22 -5.50 -7.24
N TRP A 74 8.98 -6.59 -7.33
CA TRP A 74 10.01 -6.74 -8.36
C TRP A 74 9.43 -6.72 -9.79
N ALA A 75 8.31 -7.41 -10.02
CA ALA A 75 7.66 -7.40 -11.34
C ALA A 75 7.16 -6.00 -11.74
N LEU A 76 6.72 -5.19 -10.77
CA LEU A 76 6.28 -3.81 -11.00
C LEU A 76 7.45 -2.86 -11.22
N SER A 77 8.57 -3.03 -10.52
CA SER A 77 9.77 -2.24 -10.74
C SER A 77 10.40 -2.49 -12.11
N VAL A 78 10.34 -3.74 -12.61
CA VAL A 78 10.83 -4.09 -13.96
C VAL A 78 9.89 -3.56 -15.05
N GLY A 79 8.58 -3.51 -14.80
CA GLY A 79 7.62 -2.87 -15.68
C GLY A 79 7.06 -3.75 -16.81
N ASP A 80 7.87 -4.61 -17.42
CA ASP A 80 7.49 -5.40 -18.60
C ASP A 80 7.67 -6.92 -18.40
N CYS A 81 7.13 -7.45 -17.29
CA CYS A 81 7.12 -8.88 -17.06
C CYS A 81 5.89 -9.54 -17.70
N HIS A 82 6.09 -10.55 -18.53
CA HIS A 82 5.03 -11.44 -19.02
C HIS A 82 4.68 -12.53 -17.99
N GLY A 83 3.53 -13.18 -18.13
CA GLY A 83 3.12 -14.27 -17.23
C GLY A 83 2.58 -13.80 -15.87
N VAL A 84 2.49 -14.76 -14.94
CA VAL A 84 1.93 -14.60 -13.60
C VAL A 84 3.05 -14.29 -12.59
N TRP A 85 2.90 -13.18 -11.88
CA TRP A 85 3.86 -12.74 -10.85
C TRP A 85 3.10 -12.28 -9.61
N GLY A 86 3.51 -12.76 -8.44
CA GLY A 86 2.91 -12.37 -7.15
C GLY A 86 1.39 -12.46 -7.10
N GLY A 87 0.79 -13.40 -7.84
CA GLY A 87 -0.66 -13.61 -7.89
C GLY A 87 -1.39 -12.68 -8.86
N THR A 88 -0.70 -12.10 -9.82
CA THR A 88 -1.26 -11.20 -10.84
C THR A 88 -0.85 -11.62 -12.23
N THR A 89 -1.74 -11.45 -13.19
CA THR A 89 -1.46 -11.57 -14.62
C THR A 89 -0.87 -10.27 -15.18
N ALA A 90 -0.22 -10.34 -16.35
CA ALA A 90 0.26 -9.14 -17.05
C ALA A 90 -0.86 -8.11 -17.32
N ARG A 91 -2.10 -8.57 -17.52
CA ARG A 91 -3.27 -7.69 -17.71
C ARG A 91 -3.64 -6.93 -16.43
N GLU A 92 -3.69 -7.61 -15.29
CA GLU A 92 -4.00 -6.99 -13.99
C GLU A 92 -2.92 -6.00 -13.56
N ARG A 93 -1.63 -6.33 -13.81
CA ARG A 93 -0.51 -5.44 -13.46
C ARG A 93 -0.53 -4.10 -14.19
N ARG A 94 -1.21 -3.98 -15.33
CA ARG A 94 -1.16 -2.75 -16.13
C ARG A 94 -1.59 -1.50 -15.36
N ALA A 95 -2.68 -1.60 -14.58
CA ALA A 95 -3.12 -0.49 -13.73
C ALA A 95 -2.20 -0.32 -12.51
N MET A 96 -1.70 -1.42 -11.94
CA MET A 96 -0.75 -1.40 -10.82
C MET A 96 0.57 -0.73 -11.18
N LEU A 97 1.07 -0.88 -12.41
CA LEU A 97 2.29 -0.21 -12.88
C LEU A 97 2.17 1.31 -12.87
N VAL A 98 0.99 1.83 -13.21
CA VAL A 98 0.73 3.28 -13.13
C VAL A 98 0.62 3.72 -11.68
N ALA A 99 -0.04 2.93 -10.83
CA ALA A 99 -0.14 3.20 -9.40
C ALA A 99 1.23 3.21 -8.70
N TRP A 100 2.07 2.20 -8.98
CA TRP A 100 3.41 1.99 -8.45
C TRP A 100 4.33 3.18 -8.72
N ARG A 101 4.42 3.63 -9.98
CA ARG A 101 5.28 4.75 -10.36
C ARG A 101 4.94 6.06 -9.67
N THR A 102 3.68 6.26 -9.24
CA THR A 102 3.30 7.48 -8.52
C THR A 102 3.82 7.47 -7.08
N GLU A 103 4.00 6.28 -6.49
CA GLU A 103 4.43 6.12 -5.09
C GLU A 103 5.96 6.12 -4.98
N GLU A 104 6.67 5.55 -5.97
CA GLU A 104 8.14 5.62 -6.07
C GLU A 104 8.63 7.08 -6.16
N GLN A 105 7.86 7.95 -6.83
CA GLN A 105 8.11 9.40 -6.87
C GLN A 105 7.75 10.15 -5.57
N GLN A 106 7.12 9.50 -4.58
CA GLN A 106 6.83 10.09 -3.26
C GLN A 106 7.94 9.83 -2.23
N GLU A 107 8.89 8.93 -2.51
CA GLU A 107 10.09 8.74 -1.68
C GLU A 107 11.22 9.72 -2.04
N GLU A 108 11.17 10.32 -3.24
CA GLU A 108 12.00 11.47 -3.62
C GLU A 108 11.31 12.80 -3.26
N LEU A 109 11.44 13.15 -1.96
CA LEU A 109 11.44 14.49 -1.32
C LEU A 109 10.18 14.90 -0.51
N PRO A 110 10.37 15.35 0.77
CA PRO A 110 11.24 16.50 1.06
C PRO A 110 11.94 16.51 2.44
N TYR A 111 13.26 16.26 2.46
CA TYR A 111 14.14 16.89 3.45
C TYR A 111 14.11 18.43 3.32
N ALA A 112 13.65 18.98 2.19
CA ALA A 112 13.47 20.42 1.96
C ALA A 112 12.21 21.04 2.62
N ALA A 113 11.34 20.25 3.26
CA ALA A 113 10.18 20.77 4.00
C ALA A 113 10.37 20.77 5.52
N TYR A 114 11.39 20.07 6.04
CA TYR A 114 11.80 20.11 7.44
C TYR A 114 13.16 20.78 7.60
N GLY A 115 13.13 22.11 7.67
CA GLY A 115 14.22 22.90 8.22
C GLY A 115 13.71 24.27 8.69
N PRO A 116 13.45 24.47 9.99
CA PRO A 116 13.34 25.79 10.59
C PRO A 116 14.73 26.27 11.03
N GLN A 117 15.17 27.41 10.50
CA GLN A 117 16.17 28.32 11.10
C GLN A 117 17.52 27.72 11.57
N ALA A 118 18.58 27.93 10.77
CA ALA A 118 19.94 28.10 11.27
C ALA A 118 20.66 29.13 10.39
N ASP A 119 20.60 30.39 10.82
CA ASP A 119 21.75 31.30 10.91
C ASP A 119 22.81 31.22 9.80
N VAL A 120 22.57 31.92 8.68
CA VAL A 120 23.68 32.58 7.97
C VAL A 120 23.50 34.08 8.11
N VAL A 121 24.27 34.60 9.05
CA VAL A 121 24.65 36.01 9.12
C VAL A 121 25.54 36.28 7.90
N VAL A 122 25.06 37.02 6.90
CA VAL A 122 25.93 37.60 5.88
C VAL A 122 26.51 38.87 6.47
N SER A 123 27.73 38.79 7.02
CA SER A 123 28.48 39.96 7.45
C SER A 123 29.23 40.61 6.28
N ALA A 124 28.91 41.89 6.08
CA ALA A 124 29.69 42.99 5.47
C ALA A 124 30.04 42.92 3.97
N GLY A 125 29.29 43.69 3.17
CA GLY A 125 29.61 44.07 1.80
C GLY A 125 28.60 45.05 1.21
N GLU A 126 28.51 46.25 1.80
CA GLU A 126 27.89 47.49 1.26
C GLU A 126 26.52 47.40 0.56
N LEU A 127 25.43 47.34 1.34
CA LEU A 127 24.09 47.70 0.83
C LEU A 127 23.55 48.89 1.61
N ARG A 128 23.27 49.94 0.84
CA ARG A 128 22.70 51.23 1.24
C ARG A 128 21.46 51.02 2.11
N ALA A 129 21.43 51.66 3.28
CA ALA A 129 20.38 51.49 4.29
C ALA A 129 19.00 51.97 3.81
N PRO A 130 17.92 51.16 3.95
CA PRO A 130 16.57 51.69 4.02
C PRO A 130 16.28 52.22 5.44
N GLN A 131 15.71 53.43 5.54
CA GLN A 131 15.45 54.09 6.82
C GLN A 131 14.38 53.35 7.64
N ARG A 132 14.65 53.15 8.95
CA ARG A 132 13.69 52.62 9.93
C ARG A 132 12.55 53.62 10.14
N PRO A 133 11.27 53.21 10.13
CA PRO A 133 10.27 53.91 10.92
C PRO A 133 10.47 53.57 12.41
N ALA A 134 10.13 54.53 13.26
CA ALA A 134 10.36 54.50 14.70
C ALA A 134 9.66 53.34 15.41
N ALA A 135 10.32 52.87 16.48
CA ALA A 135 9.83 51.84 17.39
C ALA A 135 8.52 52.26 18.08
N GLY A 136 7.57 51.33 18.21
CA GLY A 136 6.42 51.49 19.10
C GLY A 136 5.11 50.91 18.58
N ALA A 137 5.05 49.62 18.26
CA ALA A 137 3.77 48.93 18.10
C ALA A 137 3.88 47.50 18.62
N THR A 138 3.70 47.33 19.93
CA THR A 138 3.40 46.03 20.54
C THR A 138 2.11 45.50 19.93
N ARG A 139 2.21 44.52 19.03
CA ARG A 139 1.03 43.85 18.47
C ARG A 139 0.46 42.89 19.52
N GLN A 140 -0.58 43.35 20.20
CA GLN A 140 -1.33 42.57 21.18
C GLN A 140 -2.07 41.43 20.46
N VAL A 141 -1.76 40.18 20.83
CA VAL A 141 -2.48 39.01 20.31
C VAL A 141 -3.79 38.86 21.08
N PRO A 142 -4.97 38.89 20.44
CA PRO A 142 -6.22 38.65 21.13
C PRO A 142 -6.29 37.19 21.58
N ARG A 143 -6.59 36.97 22.86
CA ARG A 143 -6.90 35.63 23.40
C ARG A 143 -8.28 35.21 22.90
N ILE A 144 -8.31 34.21 22.03
CA ILE A 144 -9.54 33.54 21.59
C ILE A 144 -9.97 32.58 22.72
N PRO A 145 -11.19 32.70 23.29
CA PRO A 145 -11.68 31.73 24.26
C PRO A 145 -12.10 30.45 23.55
N VAL A 146 -11.48 29.33 23.93
CA VAL A 146 -11.83 27.99 23.43
C VAL A 146 -13.09 27.54 24.17
N GLN A 147 -14.25 27.56 23.50
CA GLN A 147 -15.47 26.99 24.07
C GLN A 147 -15.37 25.47 24.04
N ARG A 148 -15.41 24.88 25.24
CA ARG A 148 -15.38 23.45 25.48
C ARG A 148 -16.78 22.88 25.19
N THR A 149 -17.03 22.47 23.96
CA THR A 149 -18.25 21.73 23.60
C THR A 149 -18.21 20.36 24.28
N GLY A 150 -18.87 20.26 25.43
CA GLY A 150 -19.14 18.99 26.09
C GLY A 150 -20.12 18.18 25.25
N LEU A 151 -19.60 17.26 24.44
CA LEU A 151 -20.43 16.20 23.86
C LEU A 151 -20.81 15.25 25.00
N ALA A 152 -22.06 15.33 25.45
CA ALA A 152 -22.63 14.40 26.41
C ALA A 152 -22.72 13.01 25.74
N LEU A 153 -21.84 12.09 26.14
CA LEU A 153 -22.01 10.66 25.86
C LEU A 153 -23.24 10.18 26.62
N ARG A 154 -24.35 9.97 25.91
CA ARG A 154 -25.48 9.20 26.41
C ARG A 154 -25.05 7.74 26.51
N THR A 155 -24.95 7.25 27.74
CA THR A 155 -24.88 5.83 28.06
C THR A 155 -26.18 5.17 27.58
N LEU A 156 -26.09 4.33 26.55
CA LEU A 156 -27.12 3.34 26.28
C LEU A 156 -26.95 2.23 27.31
N GLY A 157 -27.92 2.17 28.22
CA GLY A 157 -28.01 1.17 29.26
C GLY A 157 -28.31 -0.21 28.68
N ASP A 158 -27.78 -1.19 29.41
CA ASP A 158 -28.01 -2.62 29.32
C ASP A 158 -29.49 -2.98 29.15
N ALA A 159 -29.77 -3.80 28.13
CA ALA A 159 -30.96 -4.63 28.10
C ALA A 159 -30.62 -5.98 27.44
N GLU A 160 -30.87 -7.01 28.24
CA GLU A 160 -31.24 -8.36 27.85
C GLU A 160 -30.17 -9.31 27.28
N ARG A 161 -29.52 -9.96 28.24
CA ARG A 161 -29.22 -11.40 28.20
C ARG A 161 -30.53 -12.16 27.99
N ASP A 162 -30.63 -12.95 26.92
CA ASP A 162 -31.31 -14.23 27.00
C ASP A 162 -30.76 -15.21 25.97
N SER A 163 -30.43 -16.40 26.48
CA SER A 163 -30.57 -17.74 25.90
C SER A 163 -30.47 -17.88 24.36
N VAL A 164 -29.62 -18.74 23.81
CA VAL A 164 -29.87 -20.18 23.74
C VAL A 164 -28.57 -20.95 23.49
N LEU A 165 -28.35 -21.93 24.36
CA LEU A 165 -27.48 -23.09 24.19
C LEU A 165 -28.05 -24.02 23.10
N HIS A 166 -27.29 -24.32 22.05
CA HIS A 166 -27.29 -25.60 21.33
C HIS A 166 -25.92 -25.69 20.63
N GLY A 167 -24.97 -26.57 20.96
CA GLY A 167 -25.12 -27.93 21.46
C GLY A 167 -25.40 -28.88 20.30
N VAL A 168 -24.44 -29.10 19.40
CA VAL A 168 -24.47 -30.22 18.45
C VAL A 168 -23.08 -30.88 18.37
N PRO A 169 -22.98 -32.21 18.48
CA PRO A 169 -21.78 -32.91 18.92
C PRO A 169 -20.82 -33.31 17.78
N LEU A 170 -19.55 -33.47 18.16
CA LEU A 170 -18.53 -34.21 17.41
C LEU A 170 -19.05 -35.62 17.10
N LEU A 171 -19.32 -35.90 15.82
CA LEU A 171 -19.45 -37.28 15.33
C LEU A 171 -18.12 -37.75 14.76
N ALA A 172 -17.51 -38.62 15.56
CA ALA A 172 -16.84 -39.87 15.23
C ALA A 172 -16.13 -40.01 13.87
N ARG A 173 -14.82 -40.27 14.02
CA ARG A 173 -13.94 -40.90 13.06
C ARG A 173 -14.32 -42.38 12.95
N GLU A 174 -14.42 -42.90 11.74
CA GLU A 174 -14.41 -44.35 11.46
C GLU A 174 -13.34 -44.62 10.37
N PRO A 175 -12.35 -45.49 10.61
CA PRO A 175 -11.43 -45.97 9.58
C PRO A 175 -11.98 -47.24 8.91
N VAL A 176 -12.12 -47.22 7.58
CA VAL A 176 -12.53 -48.41 6.80
C VAL A 176 -11.30 -49.11 6.24
N HIS A 177 -10.97 -50.22 6.91
CA HIS A 177 -10.33 -51.47 6.49
C HIS A 177 -9.55 -51.57 5.17
N ALA A 178 -8.33 -52.10 5.35
CA ALA A 178 -7.58 -52.85 4.36
C ALA A 178 -8.27 -54.17 3.99
N ALA A 179 -8.17 -54.54 2.72
CA ALA A 179 -8.27 -55.89 2.19
C ALA A 179 -7.22 -56.02 1.08
#